data_AF-A0A453HD83-F1
#
_entry.id   AF-A0A453HD83-F1
#
_cell.length_a   1.000
_cell.length_b   1.000
_cell.length_c   1.000
_cell.angle_alpha   90.00
_cell.angle_beta   90.00
_cell.angle_gamma   90.00
#
_symmetry.space_group_name_H-M   'P 1'
#
loop_
_entity.id
_entity.type
_entity.pdbx_description
1 polymer ?
#
loop_
_entity_poly.entity_id
_entity_poly.type
_entity_poly.pdbx_seq_one_letter_code
_entity_poly.pdbx_strand_id
1 'polypeptide(L)'
;MEVKCLAICDEGIVQRLLGQKYPDAAKRFDRFLLESYLEDNDFVKWCPSIPHCGRAIRVGTGDRYCEVKCLCGVTFCFNCMEQTHSPCPCTIWKHWNTRIHGESENIKWIVKNTKSCPKCFKPIEKHDGCNLVKCKCGQYMCWLCGGPTGSTHTWTNIEGHSCNRYKESKDKVDTGRRQLERYAHYCNRFKIHEDSYKEQHEKLGPAIKEKVKQLESNHLRPRLIRDGDWLTDAHQRLLWSRQVVSRSYAFAYHMFGGELQAHRSERGNLAPAQNLFESQQEQLERHVEQLSKVLVTDIPALPDQEIVKVKQEVVNLDKILERLCGEMYTCIQDELLPLLTEPMDIAAYTPDGPVRAKVFRA
;
A
#
# COMPACT_ATOMS: atom_id res chain seq x y z
N MET A 1 5.55 -55.65 -17.27
CA MET A 1 5.44 -55.36 -18.71
C MET A 1 5.22 -53.88 -18.86
N GLU A 2 6.20 -53.16 -19.40
CA GLU A 2 5.94 -51.79 -19.87
C GLU A 2 5.16 -51.88 -21.18
N VAL A 3 4.04 -51.18 -21.22
CA VAL A 3 3.17 -51.14 -22.39
C VAL A 3 3.78 -50.15 -23.40
N LYS A 4 4.15 -50.62 -24.60
CA LYS A 4 4.82 -49.81 -25.65
C LYS A 4 3.87 -48.92 -26.48
N CYS A 5 2.60 -48.83 -26.10
CA CYS A 5 1.61 -48.05 -26.84
C CYS A 5 1.67 -46.58 -26.42
N LEU A 6 1.92 -45.67 -27.37
CA LEU A 6 1.99 -44.22 -27.15
C LEU A 6 0.65 -43.50 -27.38
N ALA A 7 -0.43 -44.23 -27.61
CA ALA A 7 -1.74 -43.62 -27.86
C ALA A 7 -2.25 -42.91 -26.59
N ILE A 8 -2.57 -41.62 -26.74
CA ILE A 8 -3.14 -40.81 -25.66
C ILE A 8 -4.61 -41.19 -25.53
N CYS A 9 -5.04 -41.48 -24.29
CA CYS A 9 -6.44 -41.75 -23.99
C CYS A 9 -7.19 -40.43 -23.88
N ASP A 10 -8.38 -40.36 -24.49
CA ASP A 10 -9.27 -39.21 -24.40
C ASP A 10 -9.68 -38.91 -22.95
N GLU A 11 -9.71 -37.62 -22.59
CA GLU A 11 -10.03 -37.14 -21.24
C GLU A 11 -11.37 -37.69 -20.75
N GLY A 12 -12.42 -37.62 -21.58
CA GLY A 12 -13.76 -38.06 -21.22
C GLY A 12 -13.83 -39.58 -20.99
N ILE A 13 -13.00 -40.35 -21.71
CA ILE A 13 -12.86 -41.79 -21.47
C ILE A 13 -12.20 -42.04 -20.10
N VAL A 14 -11.12 -41.34 -19.78
CA VAL A 14 -10.41 -41.47 -18.50
C VAL A 14 -11.32 -41.09 -17.33
N GLN A 15 -11.99 -39.95 -17.39
CA GLN A 15 -12.94 -39.49 -16.36
C GLN A 15 -14.07 -40.50 -16.13
N ARG A 16 -14.67 -41.03 -17.20
CA ARG A 16 -15.75 -42.02 -17.09
C ARG A 16 -15.27 -43.33 -16.44
N LEU A 17 -14.11 -43.84 -16.84
CA LEU A 17 -13.58 -45.10 -16.31
C LEU A 17 -13.13 -44.95 -14.85
N LEU A 18 -12.49 -43.84 -14.50
CA LEU A 18 -12.09 -43.54 -13.12
C LEU A 18 -13.31 -43.26 -12.26
N GLY A 19 -14.28 -42.46 -12.73
CA GLY A 19 -15.47 -42.09 -11.95
C GLY A 19 -16.33 -43.29 -11.54
N GLN A 20 -16.38 -44.34 -12.37
CA GLN A 20 -17.15 -45.56 -12.08
C GLN A 20 -16.49 -46.49 -11.05
N LYS A 21 -15.16 -46.58 -11.04
CA LYS A 21 -14.43 -47.60 -10.24
C LYS A 21 -13.54 -47.01 -9.14
N TYR A 22 -13.05 -45.80 -9.30
CA TYR A 22 -12.03 -45.16 -8.47
C TYR A 22 -12.31 -43.65 -8.30
N PRO A 23 -13.35 -43.27 -7.54
CA PRO A 23 -13.79 -41.87 -7.43
C PRO A 23 -12.69 -40.94 -6.89
N ASP A 24 -11.81 -41.41 -6.00
CA ASP A 24 -10.68 -40.61 -5.51
C ASP A 24 -9.60 -40.40 -6.58
N ALA A 25 -9.40 -41.36 -7.47
CA ALA A 25 -8.49 -41.21 -8.61
C ALA A 25 -9.08 -40.27 -9.67
N ALA A 26 -10.40 -40.30 -9.89
CA ALA A 26 -11.10 -39.35 -10.75
C ALA A 26 -10.92 -37.91 -10.26
N LYS A 27 -11.17 -37.66 -8.97
CA LYS A 27 -10.94 -36.33 -8.36
C LYS A 27 -9.50 -35.86 -8.49
N ARG A 28 -8.52 -36.76 -8.35
CA ARG A 28 -7.10 -36.44 -8.54
C ARG A 28 -6.78 -36.10 -9.99
N PHE A 29 -7.37 -36.81 -10.95
CA PHE A 29 -7.23 -36.55 -12.38
C PHE A 29 -7.83 -35.19 -12.76
N ASP A 30 -9.05 -34.89 -12.31
CA ASP A 30 -9.70 -33.60 -12.56
C ASP A 30 -8.91 -32.44 -11.94
N ARG A 31 -8.39 -32.62 -10.73
CA ARG A 31 -7.50 -31.64 -10.11
C ARG A 31 -6.22 -31.44 -10.91
N PHE A 32 -5.59 -32.51 -11.40
CA PHE A 32 -4.38 -32.43 -12.19
C PHE A 32 -4.61 -31.68 -13.51
N LEU A 33 -5.72 -31.93 -14.20
CA LEU A 33 -6.08 -31.21 -15.41
C LEU A 33 -6.31 -29.71 -15.14
N LEU A 34 -6.99 -29.40 -14.05
CA LEU A 34 -7.19 -28.01 -13.63
C LEU A 34 -5.87 -27.33 -13.26
N GLU A 35 -4.99 -28.00 -12.52
CA GLU A 35 -3.65 -27.50 -12.17
C GLU A 35 -2.82 -27.23 -13.44
N SER A 36 -2.78 -28.18 -14.37
CA SER A 36 -2.10 -28.03 -15.67
C SER A 36 -2.66 -26.86 -16.47
N TYR A 37 -3.98 -26.73 -16.60
CA TYR A 37 -4.60 -25.60 -17.30
C TYR A 37 -4.27 -24.25 -16.66
N LEU A 38 -4.19 -24.19 -15.32
CA LEU A 38 -3.87 -22.96 -14.60
C LEU A 38 -2.38 -22.61 -14.68
N GLU A 39 -1.50 -23.60 -14.67
CA GLU A 39 -0.06 -23.41 -14.84
C GLU A 39 0.28 -22.90 -16.25
N ASP A 40 -0.43 -23.37 -17.27
CA ASP A 40 -0.22 -22.98 -18.66
C ASP A 40 -0.98 -21.70 -19.08
N ASN A 41 -1.80 -21.12 -18.20
CA ASN A 41 -2.63 -19.94 -18.51
C ASN A 41 -2.21 -18.69 -17.72
N ASP A 42 -1.48 -17.80 -18.39
CA ASP A 42 -1.04 -16.49 -17.86
C ASP A 42 -2.16 -15.61 -17.27
N PHE A 43 -3.41 -15.82 -17.69
CA PHE A 43 -4.56 -15.02 -17.27
C PHE A 43 -5.40 -15.66 -16.18
N VAL A 44 -4.99 -16.83 -15.66
CA VAL A 44 -5.67 -17.48 -14.54
C VAL A 44 -4.66 -17.93 -13.50
N LYS A 45 -4.82 -17.48 -12.25
CA LYS A 45 -3.93 -17.86 -11.15
C LYS A 45 -4.70 -18.23 -9.89
N TRP A 46 -4.11 -19.09 -9.08
CA TRP A 46 -4.65 -19.44 -7.77
C TRP A 46 -4.64 -18.25 -6.82
N CYS A 47 -5.68 -18.14 -6.00
CA CYS A 47 -5.66 -17.25 -4.84
C CYS A 47 -4.48 -17.63 -3.91
N PRO A 48 -3.62 -16.70 -3.48
CA PRO A 48 -2.45 -17.00 -2.66
C PRO A 48 -2.80 -17.38 -1.21
N SER A 49 -4.07 -17.27 -0.80
CA SER A 49 -4.55 -17.56 0.56
C SER A 49 -4.67 -19.07 0.86
N ILE A 50 -3.76 -19.89 0.35
CA ILE A 50 -3.71 -21.34 0.61
C ILE A 50 -3.27 -21.57 2.06
N PRO A 51 -3.88 -22.49 2.84
CA PRO A 51 -4.92 -23.46 2.47
C PRO A 51 -6.36 -22.93 2.64
N HIS A 52 -6.54 -21.68 3.08
CA HIS A 52 -7.84 -21.10 3.41
C HIS A 52 -8.72 -20.80 2.19
N CYS A 53 -8.14 -20.66 1.00
CA CYS A 53 -8.85 -20.42 -0.25
C CYS A 53 -8.34 -21.35 -1.36
N GLY A 54 -9.28 -21.97 -2.09
CA GLY A 54 -8.99 -22.81 -3.27
C GLY A 54 -9.64 -22.27 -4.55
N ARG A 55 -9.73 -20.93 -4.69
CA ARG A 55 -10.34 -20.30 -5.87
C ARG A 55 -9.28 -19.91 -6.88
N ALA A 56 -9.54 -20.18 -8.15
CA ALA A 56 -8.79 -19.62 -9.27
C ALA A 56 -9.41 -18.29 -9.72
N ILE A 57 -8.55 -17.32 -10.01
CA ILE A 57 -8.90 -15.96 -10.42
C ILE A 57 -8.51 -15.77 -11.87
N ARG A 58 -9.46 -15.32 -12.70
CA ARG A 58 -9.23 -15.00 -14.10
C ARG A 58 -9.27 -13.49 -14.33
N VAL A 59 -8.30 -12.97 -15.08
CA VAL A 59 -8.23 -11.55 -15.51
C VAL A 59 -8.44 -11.42 -17.02
N GLY A 60 -8.69 -10.20 -17.50
CA GLY A 60 -8.87 -9.90 -18.93
C GLY A 60 -7.56 -10.04 -19.71
N THR A 61 -7.65 -10.27 -21.02
CA THR A 61 -6.50 -10.53 -21.91
C THR A 61 -5.53 -9.35 -22.11
N GLY A 62 -5.71 -8.23 -21.40
CA GLY A 62 -4.81 -7.07 -21.38
C GLY A 62 -4.39 -6.61 -19.96
N ASP A 63 -4.91 -7.24 -18.91
CA ASP A 63 -4.80 -6.74 -17.53
C ASP A 63 -3.73 -7.49 -16.72
N ARG A 64 -2.61 -7.91 -17.34
CA ARG A 64 -1.60 -8.72 -16.62
C ARG A 64 -0.99 -7.98 -15.43
N TYR A 65 -0.82 -6.66 -15.55
CA TYR A 65 -0.41 -5.79 -14.46
C TYR A 65 -1.65 -5.20 -13.79
N CYS A 66 -2.31 -6.02 -12.97
CA CYS A 66 -3.43 -5.56 -12.16
C CYS A 66 -3.34 -6.08 -10.73
N GLU A 67 -4.10 -5.44 -9.86
CA GLU A 67 -4.32 -5.90 -8.50
C GLU A 67 -5.75 -6.37 -8.36
N VAL A 68 -5.92 -7.54 -7.75
CA VAL A 68 -7.21 -8.22 -7.66
C VAL A 68 -7.59 -8.47 -6.22
N LYS A 69 -8.89 -8.37 -5.94
CA LYS A 69 -9.49 -8.80 -4.66
C LYS A 69 -10.25 -10.11 -4.85
N CYS A 70 -9.77 -11.17 -4.21
CA CYS A 70 -10.49 -12.44 -4.17
C CYS A 70 -11.76 -12.31 -3.30
N LEU A 71 -12.77 -13.16 -3.57
CA LEU A 71 -13.96 -13.28 -2.73
C LEU A 71 -13.67 -13.76 -1.30
N CYS A 72 -12.48 -14.31 -1.00
CA CYS A 72 -12.09 -14.59 0.39
C CYS A 72 -11.59 -13.35 1.13
N GLY A 73 -11.47 -12.21 0.44
CA GLY A 73 -11.04 -10.94 1.00
C GLY A 73 -9.58 -10.59 0.73
N VAL A 74 -8.73 -11.55 0.36
CA VAL A 74 -7.31 -11.27 0.08
C VAL A 74 -7.16 -10.42 -1.19
N THR A 75 -6.29 -9.42 -1.11
CA THR A 75 -5.90 -8.56 -2.22
C THR A 75 -4.43 -8.80 -2.54
N PHE A 76 -4.10 -8.96 -3.82
CA PHE A 76 -2.73 -9.26 -4.25
C PHE A 76 -2.47 -8.77 -5.68
N CYS A 77 -1.19 -8.62 -6.03
CA CYS A 77 -0.77 -8.35 -7.39
C CYS A 77 -0.88 -9.61 -8.24
N PHE A 78 -1.68 -9.57 -9.31
CA PHE A 78 -1.89 -10.73 -10.16
C PHE A 78 -0.60 -11.15 -10.89
N ASN A 79 0.30 -10.21 -11.18
CA ASN A 79 1.55 -10.51 -11.88
C ASN A 79 2.52 -11.32 -11.01
N CYS A 80 2.87 -10.82 -9.82
CA CYS A 80 3.90 -11.41 -8.97
C CYS A 80 3.38 -12.28 -7.81
N MET A 81 2.06 -12.31 -7.58
CA MET A 81 1.39 -13.06 -6.50
C MET A 81 1.69 -12.56 -5.07
N GLU A 82 2.42 -11.45 -4.93
CA GLU A 82 2.69 -10.79 -3.66
C GLU A 82 1.54 -9.85 -3.25
N GLN A 83 1.61 -9.31 -2.03
CA GLN A 83 0.70 -8.27 -1.57
C GLN A 83 0.64 -7.08 -2.54
N THR A 84 -0.50 -6.38 -2.57
CA THR A 84 -0.67 -5.17 -3.38
C THR A 84 0.43 -4.17 -3.09
N HIS A 85 1.04 -3.68 -4.17
CA HIS A 85 2.25 -2.91 -4.13
C HIS A 85 2.26 -1.71 -5.07
N SER A 86 1.18 -1.45 -5.81
CA SER A 86 1.06 -0.26 -6.63
C SER A 86 1.10 1.02 -5.75
N PRO A 87 1.80 2.10 -6.16
CA PRO A 87 2.41 2.34 -7.47
C PRO A 87 3.89 1.91 -7.60
N CYS A 88 4.33 0.91 -6.86
CA CYS A 88 5.65 0.31 -7.03
C CYS A 88 5.60 -0.84 -8.06
N PRO A 89 6.47 -0.87 -9.08
CA PRO A 89 6.56 -2.02 -10.00
C PRO A 89 6.99 -3.31 -9.30
N CYS A 90 6.58 -4.48 -9.83
CA CYS A 90 6.90 -5.78 -9.24
C CYS A 90 8.41 -5.99 -9.02
N THR A 91 9.25 -5.57 -9.97
CA THR A 91 10.71 -5.70 -9.90
C THR A 91 11.29 -4.94 -8.71
N ILE A 92 10.89 -3.67 -8.56
CA ILE A 92 11.31 -2.83 -7.43
C ILE A 92 10.76 -3.37 -6.12
N TRP A 93 9.49 -3.79 -6.11
CA TRP A 93 8.84 -4.37 -4.94
C TRP A 93 9.58 -5.61 -4.43
N LYS A 94 9.97 -6.51 -5.33
CA LYS A 94 10.74 -7.71 -4.99
C LYS A 94 12.07 -7.36 -4.32
N HIS A 95 12.82 -6.41 -4.89
CA HIS A 95 14.09 -5.96 -4.31
C HIS A 95 13.90 -5.32 -2.92
N TRP A 96 12.89 -4.48 -2.78
CA TRP A 96 12.55 -3.85 -1.51
C TRP A 96 12.20 -4.87 -0.44
N ASN A 97 11.34 -5.84 -0.76
CA ASN A 97 10.95 -6.90 0.16
C ASN A 97 12.14 -7.78 0.56
N THR A 98 13.01 -8.17 -0.38
CA THR A 98 14.22 -8.93 -0.04
C THR A 98 15.11 -8.16 0.94
N ARG A 99 15.30 -6.85 0.74
CA ARG A 99 16.09 -6.01 1.66
C ARG A 99 15.46 -5.91 3.04
N ILE A 100 14.16 -5.62 3.14
CA ILE A 100 13.47 -5.50 4.42
C ILE A 100 13.53 -6.80 5.23
N HIS A 101 13.40 -7.96 4.58
CA HIS A 101 13.42 -9.26 5.25
C HIS A 101 14.83 -9.77 5.57
N GLY A 102 15.82 -9.46 4.72
CA GLY A 102 17.20 -9.91 4.86
C GLY A 102 18.04 -9.17 5.91
N GLU A 103 17.53 -8.10 6.52
CA GLU A 103 18.30 -7.28 7.45
C GLU A 103 18.28 -7.75 8.91
N SER A 104 19.43 -7.56 9.57
CA SER A 104 19.69 -7.92 10.96
C SER A 104 18.86 -7.11 11.96
N GLU A 105 18.72 -7.63 13.19
CA GLU A 105 18.06 -6.92 14.31
C GLU A 105 18.55 -5.47 14.48
N ASN A 106 19.79 -5.14 14.09
CA ASN A 106 20.38 -3.82 14.32
C ASN A 106 19.71 -2.69 13.51
N ILE A 107 19.33 -2.94 12.25
CA ILE A 107 18.58 -1.96 11.45
C ILE A 107 17.12 -1.91 11.90
N LYS A 108 16.56 -3.07 12.28
CA LYS A 108 15.25 -3.16 12.93
C LYS A 108 15.25 -2.37 14.25
N TRP A 109 16.34 -2.35 15.01
CA TRP A 109 16.44 -1.64 16.29
C TRP A 109 16.57 -0.12 16.13
N ILE A 110 17.39 0.35 15.18
CA ILE A 110 17.54 1.79 14.86
C ILE A 110 16.19 2.43 14.49
N VAL A 111 15.31 1.67 13.82
CA VAL A 111 14.01 2.17 13.36
C VAL A 111 12.93 2.11 14.46
N LYS A 112 13.01 1.16 15.39
CA LYS A 112 11.78 0.62 15.99
C LYS A 112 11.32 1.21 17.31
N ASN A 113 12.12 1.86 18.17
CA ASN A 113 11.57 2.21 19.52
C ASN A 113 11.94 3.54 20.16
N THR A 114 13.01 4.26 19.77
CA THR A 114 13.31 5.56 20.41
C THR A 114 13.97 6.51 19.42
N LYS A 115 13.50 7.76 19.36
CA LYS A 115 14.19 8.82 18.60
C LYS A 115 14.96 9.71 19.56
N SER A 116 16.25 9.88 19.31
CA SER A 116 17.08 10.78 20.13
C SER A 116 16.78 12.24 19.83
N CYS A 117 16.63 13.05 20.88
CA CYS A 117 16.50 14.49 20.76
C CYS A 117 17.67 15.10 19.97
N PRO A 118 17.46 15.92 18.92
CA PRO A 118 18.56 16.52 18.16
C PRO A 118 19.35 17.54 18.99
N LYS A 119 18.83 17.98 20.14
CA LYS A 119 19.50 18.93 21.04
C LYS A 119 20.24 18.25 22.20
N CYS A 120 19.63 17.28 22.86
CA CYS A 120 20.17 16.68 24.09
C CYS A 120 20.42 15.17 23.99
N PHE A 121 20.14 14.57 22.84
CA PHE A 121 20.33 13.15 22.51
C PHE A 121 19.58 12.13 23.38
N LYS A 122 18.83 12.59 24.39
CA LYS A 122 17.96 11.73 25.19
C LYS A 122 16.86 11.11 24.32
N PRO A 123 16.53 9.83 24.53
CA PRO A 123 15.46 9.16 23.79
C PRO A 123 14.10 9.80 24.07
N ILE A 124 13.28 9.86 23.02
CA ILE A 124 11.90 10.34 23.04
C ILE A 124 11.01 9.19 22.57
N GLU A 125 9.94 8.94 23.31
CA GLU A 125 8.86 8.04 22.95
C GLU A 125 7.68 8.85 22.40
N LYS A 126 7.00 8.31 21.38
CA LYS A 126 5.78 8.92 20.83
C LYS A 126 4.58 8.43 21.62
N HIS A 127 3.93 9.31 22.38
CA HIS A 127 2.73 8.95 23.15
C HIS A 127 1.42 9.37 22.45
N ASP A 128 1.49 10.32 21.52
CA ASP A 128 0.32 10.90 20.86
C ASP A 128 0.50 10.91 19.34
N GLY A 129 -0.56 10.66 18.57
CA GLY A 129 -0.53 10.51 17.10
C GLY A 129 0.12 11.66 16.31
N CYS A 130 0.43 12.80 16.94
CA CYS A 130 1.11 13.93 16.30
C CYS A 130 2.57 13.60 15.94
N ASN A 131 2.95 13.93 14.71
CA ASN A 131 4.34 13.80 14.25
C ASN A 131 5.25 14.92 14.76
N LEU A 132 4.74 15.92 15.50
CA LEU A 132 5.58 16.85 16.26
C LEU A 132 5.67 16.36 17.71
N VAL A 133 6.88 16.02 18.17
CA VAL A 133 7.12 15.62 19.55
C VAL A 133 8.02 16.64 20.25
N LYS A 134 7.71 16.96 21.51
CA LYS A 134 8.48 17.87 22.35
C LYS A 134 9.37 17.09 23.30
N CYS A 135 10.68 17.30 23.24
CA CYS A 135 11.61 16.75 24.21
C CYS A 135 11.46 17.43 25.59
N LYS A 136 11.80 16.71 26.67
CA LYS A 136 11.91 17.26 28.03
C LYS A 136 12.90 18.45 28.13
N CYS A 137 13.87 18.56 27.22
CA CYS A 137 14.79 19.71 27.15
C CYS A 137 14.21 20.93 26.42
N GLY A 138 12.93 20.89 26.01
CA GLY A 138 12.22 21.96 25.32
C GLY A 138 12.36 21.98 23.79
N GLN A 139 13.18 21.11 23.19
CA GLN A 139 13.33 21.03 21.73
C GLN A 139 12.16 20.29 21.08
N TYR A 140 11.53 20.89 20.07
CA TYR A 140 10.56 20.22 19.22
C TYR A 140 11.26 19.51 18.07
N MET A 141 10.80 18.32 17.71
CA MET A 141 11.31 17.55 16.58
C MET A 141 10.18 16.87 15.80
N CYS A 142 10.44 16.58 14.53
CA CYS A 142 9.56 15.75 13.73
C CYS A 142 9.81 14.27 14.02
N TRP A 143 8.78 13.52 14.42
CA TRP A 143 8.84 12.07 14.61
C TRP A 143 9.20 11.31 13.33
N LEU A 144 8.85 11.81 12.14
CA LEU A 144 9.16 11.11 10.89
C LEU A 144 10.67 11.10 10.62
N CYS A 145 11.35 12.24 10.75
CA CYS A 145 12.78 12.36 10.42
C CYS A 145 13.74 12.50 11.62
N GLY A 146 13.24 12.76 12.82
CA GLY A 146 14.05 13.11 14.00
C GLY A 146 14.65 14.52 13.97
N GLY A 147 14.38 15.30 12.92
CA GLY A 147 14.95 16.63 12.70
C GLY A 147 14.37 17.69 13.64
N PRO A 148 15.18 18.72 14.01
CA PRO A 148 14.71 19.83 14.84
C PRO A 148 13.66 20.66 14.09
N THR A 149 12.69 21.15 14.84
CA THR A 149 11.53 21.90 14.32
C THR A 149 11.16 23.03 15.28
N GLY A 150 10.32 23.95 14.83
CA GLY A 150 9.66 24.93 15.70
C GLY A 150 8.51 24.31 16.50
N SER A 151 7.89 25.10 17.38
CA SER A 151 6.67 24.70 18.10
C SER A 151 5.42 24.82 17.23
N THR A 152 5.46 25.67 16.22
CA THR A 152 4.31 25.93 15.37
C THR A 152 4.09 24.78 14.40
N HIS A 153 2.95 24.13 14.57
CA HIS A 153 2.51 23.06 13.71
C HIS A 153 0.99 23.03 13.69
N THR A 154 0.48 22.47 12.61
CA THR A 154 -0.84 21.87 12.58
C THR A 154 -0.69 20.37 12.79
N TRP A 155 -1.78 19.66 13.02
CA TRP A 155 -1.76 18.20 13.13
C TRP A 155 -1.10 17.51 11.92
N THR A 156 -1.10 18.17 10.77
CA THR A 156 -0.77 17.58 9.47
C THR A 156 0.43 18.22 8.80
N ASN A 157 0.97 19.29 9.38
CA ASN A 157 2.14 19.96 8.87
C ASN A 157 2.89 20.69 9.98
N ILE A 158 4.21 20.61 9.96
CA ILE A 158 5.07 21.39 10.84
C ILE A 158 5.54 22.60 10.05
N GLU A 159 5.33 23.81 10.59
CA GLU A 159 5.62 25.04 9.84
C GLU A 159 7.11 25.12 9.48
N GLY A 160 7.40 25.39 8.20
CA GLY A 160 8.77 25.46 7.68
C GLY A 160 9.52 24.12 7.62
N HIS A 161 8.84 22.99 7.80
CA HIS A 161 9.49 21.67 7.83
C HIS A 161 8.87 20.69 6.82
N SER A 162 9.64 20.37 5.78
CA SER A 162 9.37 19.25 4.87
C SER A 162 10.50 18.22 5.03
N CYS A 163 10.12 16.95 5.22
CA CYS A 163 11.08 15.88 5.47
C CYS A 163 10.81 14.60 4.70
N ASN A 164 9.81 14.50 3.81
CA ASN A 164 9.62 13.32 2.96
C ASN A 164 10.83 13.12 2.03
N ARG A 165 11.36 14.22 1.50
CA ARG A 165 12.56 14.25 0.65
C ARG A 165 13.83 13.84 1.42
N TYR A 166 14.58 12.90 0.88
CA TYR A 166 15.92 12.60 1.38
C TYR A 166 16.91 13.65 0.86
N LYS A 167 17.64 14.30 1.77
CA LYS A 167 18.71 15.26 1.42
C LYS A 167 20.05 14.59 1.67
N GLU A 168 20.86 14.43 0.63
CA GLU A 168 22.21 13.89 0.78
C GLU A 168 23.09 14.82 1.63
N SER A 169 23.86 14.24 2.55
CA SER A 169 24.88 14.99 3.28
C SER A 169 26.01 15.41 2.34
N LYS A 170 26.38 16.69 2.39
CA LYS A 170 27.54 17.25 1.65
C LYS A 170 28.89 16.90 2.30
N ASP A 171 28.89 16.34 3.50
CA ASP A 171 30.12 16.01 4.21
C ASP A 171 30.83 14.82 3.57
N LYS A 172 32.16 14.71 3.74
CA LYS A 172 32.99 13.57 3.26
C LYS A 172 32.74 12.29 4.08
N VAL A 173 31.48 11.92 4.24
CA VAL A 173 31.04 10.68 4.89
C VAL A 173 31.36 9.50 3.99
N ASP A 174 31.79 8.37 4.57
CA ASP A 174 31.92 7.07 3.90
C ASP A 174 30.66 6.69 3.09
N THR A 175 30.85 6.14 1.89
CA THR A 175 29.76 5.78 0.96
C THR A 175 28.80 4.77 1.58
N GLY A 176 29.32 3.80 2.35
CA GLY A 176 28.49 2.80 3.04
C GLY A 176 27.55 3.44 4.06
N ARG A 177 28.05 4.38 4.87
CA ARG A 177 27.22 5.11 5.84
C ARG A 177 26.13 5.95 5.16
N ARG A 178 26.43 6.61 4.04
CA ARG A 178 25.40 7.38 3.29
C ARG A 178 24.27 6.50 2.77
N GLN A 179 24.61 5.33 2.21
CA GLN A 179 23.61 4.38 1.72
C GLN A 179 22.74 3.85 2.86
N LEU A 180 23.32 3.59 4.04
CA LEU A 180 22.59 3.17 5.22
C LEU A 180 21.64 4.25 5.74
N GLU A 181 22.09 5.50 5.83
CA GLU A 181 21.26 6.65 6.24
C GLU A 181 20.10 6.88 5.26
N ARG A 182 20.38 6.79 3.95
CA ARG A 182 19.36 6.87 2.90
C ARG A 182 18.33 5.77 3.06
N TYR A 183 18.76 4.52 3.16
CA TYR A 183 17.85 3.41 3.34
C TYR A 183 17.01 3.54 4.61
N ALA A 184 17.62 3.90 5.75
CA ALA A 184 16.91 4.12 7.01
C ALA A 184 15.80 5.19 6.88
N HIS A 185 16.04 6.25 6.12
CA HIS A 185 15.03 7.30 5.84
C HIS A 185 13.79 6.73 5.13
N TYR A 186 13.98 5.99 4.04
CA TYR A 186 12.87 5.42 3.26
C TYR A 186 12.18 4.27 4.03
N CYS A 187 12.96 3.39 4.67
CA CYS A 187 12.45 2.26 5.43
C CYS A 187 11.62 2.69 6.64
N ASN A 188 12.04 3.73 7.36
CA ASN A 188 11.27 4.27 8.49
C ASN A 188 9.88 4.78 8.04
N ARG A 189 9.80 5.49 6.91
CA ARG A 189 8.52 6.04 6.43
C ARG A 189 7.61 4.96 5.88
N PHE A 190 8.15 4.04 5.09
CA PHE A 190 7.46 2.83 4.67
C PHE A 190 6.79 2.11 5.85
N LYS A 191 7.56 1.84 6.93
CA LYS A 191 7.08 1.14 8.12
C LYS A 191 6.04 1.94 8.90
N ILE A 192 6.22 3.24 9.08
CA ILE A 192 5.22 4.08 9.77
C ILE A 192 3.86 4.02 9.08
N HIS A 193 3.82 4.06 7.75
CA HIS A 193 2.56 3.95 7.01
C HIS A 193 1.98 2.53 7.05
N GLU A 194 2.82 1.48 7.00
CA GLU A 194 2.37 0.09 7.19
C GLU A 194 1.77 -0.16 8.58
N ASP A 195 2.43 0.33 9.64
CA ASP A 195 1.97 0.15 11.01
C ASP A 195 0.68 0.94 11.27
N SER A 196 0.60 2.18 10.75
CA SER A 196 -0.63 2.99 10.80
C SER A 196 -1.78 2.34 10.03
N TYR A 197 -1.49 1.73 8.87
CA TYR A 197 -2.48 0.97 8.10
C TYR A 197 -3.03 -0.20 8.93
N LYS A 198 -2.16 -1.00 9.56
CA LYS A 198 -2.58 -2.14 10.40
C LYS A 198 -3.48 -1.69 11.54
N GLU A 199 -3.06 -0.66 12.28
CA GLU A 199 -3.85 -0.11 13.38
C GLU A 199 -5.22 0.40 12.91
N GLN A 200 -5.28 1.08 11.77
CA GLN A 200 -6.54 1.62 11.24
C GLN A 200 -7.44 0.56 10.65
N HIS A 201 -6.88 -0.50 10.08
CA HIS A 201 -7.64 -1.64 9.60
C HIS A 201 -8.24 -2.42 10.78
N GLU A 202 -7.44 -2.73 11.80
CA GLU A 202 -7.82 -3.61 12.90
C GLU A 202 -8.63 -2.92 13.99
N LYS A 203 -8.30 -1.67 14.36
CA LYS A 203 -8.97 -0.94 15.46
C LYS A 203 -9.99 0.07 14.95
N LEU A 204 -9.59 0.93 14.00
CA LEU A 204 -10.48 1.99 13.51
C LEU A 204 -11.62 1.43 12.65
N GLY A 205 -11.39 0.39 11.85
CA GLY A 205 -12.44 -0.24 11.02
C GLY A 205 -13.68 -0.68 11.81
N PRO A 206 -13.54 -1.50 12.88
CA PRO A 206 -14.66 -1.83 13.76
C PRO A 206 -15.32 -0.60 14.40
N ALA A 207 -14.53 0.38 14.84
CA ALA A 207 -15.05 1.62 15.42
C ALA A 207 -15.88 2.43 14.41
N ILE A 208 -15.48 2.50 13.14
CA ILE A 208 -16.24 3.14 12.06
C ILE A 208 -17.58 2.43 11.84
N LYS A 209 -17.58 1.09 11.77
CA LYS A 209 -18.83 0.31 11.65
C LYS A 209 -19.80 0.59 12.80
N GLU A 210 -19.27 0.75 14.01
CA GLU A 210 -20.08 1.09 15.17
C GLU A 210 -20.63 2.53 15.09
N LYS A 211 -19.81 3.50 14.67
CA LYS A 211 -20.25 4.89 14.45
C LYS A 211 -21.38 4.96 13.42
N VAL A 212 -21.27 4.20 12.32
CA VAL A 212 -22.32 4.11 11.29
C VAL A 212 -23.64 3.60 11.88
N LYS A 213 -23.60 2.49 12.63
CA LYS A 213 -24.79 1.94 13.31
C LYS A 213 -25.44 2.94 14.26
N GLN A 214 -24.65 3.71 15.01
CA GLN A 214 -25.15 4.73 15.94
C GLN A 214 -25.85 5.87 15.21
N LEU A 215 -25.31 6.30 14.06
CA LEU A 215 -25.97 7.32 13.23
C LEU A 215 -27.28 6.80 12.62
N GLU A 216 -27.29 5.57 12.11
CA GLU A 216 -28.44 4.96 11.44
C GLU A 216 -29.61 4.69 12.40
N SER A 217 -29.31 4.23 13.62
CA SER A 217 -30.29 3.90 14.65
C SER A 217 -30.90 5.12 15.34
N ASN A 218 -30.28 6.30 15.24
CA ASN A 218 -30.82 7.52 15.83
C ASN A 218 -31.93 8.12 14.95
N HIS A 219 -33.16 7.64 15.13
CA HIS A 219 -34.34 8.07 14.37
C HIS A 219 -34.76 9.52 14.60
N LEU A 220 -34.22 10.19 15.63
CA LEU A 220 -34.46 11.62 15.88
C LEU A 220 -33.70 12.50 14.88
N ARG A 221 -32.64 11.97 14.25
CA ARG A 221 -31.82 12.72 13.30
C ARG A 221 -32.42 12.75 11.89
N PRO A 222 -32.19 13.85 11.14
CA PRO A 222 -32.53 13.94 9.72
C PRO A 222 -31.93 12.79 8.91
N ARG A 223 -32.66 12.30 7.90
CA ARG A 223 -32.20 11.20 7.02
C ARG A 223 -30.81 11.44 6.41
N LEU A 224 -30.49 12.69 6.07
CA LEU A 224 -29.20 13.10 5.48
C LEU A 224 -27.99 12.78 6.39
N ILE A 225 -28.19 12.81 7.71
CA ILE A 225 -27.16 12.56 8.73
C ILE A 225 -27.08 11.07 9.07
N ARG A 226 -28.22 10.37 9.03
CA ARG A 226 -28.28 8.94 9.36
C ARG A 226 -27.54 8.07 8.35
N ASP A 227 -27.50 8.49 7.09
CA ASP A 227 -26.70 7.82 6.06
C ASP A 227 -25.20 7.93 6.41
N GLY A 228 -24.63 6.80 6.83
CA GLY A 228 -23.25 6.66 7.28
C GLY A 228 -22.29 6.06 6.25
N ASP A 229 -22.74 5.79 5.02
CA ASP A 229 -21.91 5.15 3.99
C ASP A 229 -20.62 5.93 3.72
N TRP A 230 -20.70 7.27 3.75
CA TRP A 230 -19.56 8.17 3.61
C TRP A 230 -18.42 7.92 4.63
N LEU A 231 -18.71 7.39 5.83
CA LEU A 231 -17.67 7.02 6.79
C LEU A 231 -16.94 5.74 6.38
N THR A 232 -17.68 4.78 5.82
CA THR A 232 -17.14 3.52 5.33
C THR A 232 -16.27 3.76 4.10
N ASP A 233 -16.75 4.56 3.16
CA ASP A 233 -16.02 4.94 1.95
C ASP A 233 -14.74 5.70 2.30
N ALA A 234 -14.84 6.68 3.19
CA ALA A 234 -13.69 7.44 3.66
C ALA A 234 -12.65 6.58 4.40
N HIS A 235 -13.09 5.60 5.20
CA HIS A 235 -12.18 4.66 5.85
C HIS A 235 -11.46 3.77 4.81
N GLN A 236 -12.19 3.30 3.80
CA GLN A 236 -11.59 2.52 2.71
C GLN A 236 -10.59 3.34 1.91
N ARG A 237 -10.89 4.62 1.62
CA ARG A 237 -9.94 5.57 1.01
C ARG A 237 -8.70 5.76 1.85
N LEU A 238 -8.86 5.99 3.15
CA LEU A 238 -7.74 6.19 4.07
C LEU A 238 -6.77 5.00 4.01
N LEU A 239 -7.30 3.78 4.08
CA LEU A 239 -6.52 2.56 4.00
C LEU A 239 -5.77 2.44 2.66
N TRP A 240 -6.47 2.72 1.55
CA TRP A 240 -5.90 2.67 0.21
C TRP A 240 -4.78 3.71 0.02
N SER A 241 -5.05 4.96 0.37
CA SER A 241 -4.07 6.04 0.27
C SER A 241 -2.84 5.78 1.15
N ARG A 242 -2.98 5.15 2.33
CA ARG A 242 -1.83 4.74 3.15
C ARG A 242 -0.96 3.69 2.49
N GLN A 243 -1.55 2.69 1.84
CA GLN A 243 -0.80 1.71 1.07
C GLN A 243 -0.04 2.42 -0.04
N VAL A 244 -0.71 3.25 -0.83
CA VAL A 244 -0.10 4.04 -1.91
C VAL A 244 1.08 4.88 -1.42
N VAL A 245 0.95 5.60 -0.30
CA VAL A 245 2.07 6.34 0.32
C VAL A 245 3.21 5.41 0.72
N SER A 246 2.92 4.31 1.44
CA SER A 246 3.95 3.36 1.85
C SER A 246 4.73 2.81 0.63
N ARG A 247 4.02 2.33 -0.39
CA ARG A 247 4.61 1.77 -1.61
C ARG A 247 5.39 2.81 -2.41
N SER A 248 4.97 4.07 -2.38
CA SER A 248 5.70 5.18 -3.02
C SER A 248 7.10 5.38 -2.43
N TYR A 249 7.33 5.09 -1.14
CA TYR A 249 8.68 5.14 -0.55
C TYR A 249 9.58 4.01 -0.99
N ALA A 250 9.02 2.80 -1.15
CA ALA A 250 9.76 1.67 -1.73
C ALA A 250 10.21 2.00 -3.17
N PHE A 251 9.29 2.55 -3.96
CA PHE A 251 9.58 3.03 -5.31
C PHE A 251 10.67 4.11 -5.32
N ALA A 252 10.50 5.19 -4.54
CA ALA A 252 11.41 6.33 -4.51
C ALA A 252 12.83 5.95 -4.07
N TYR A 253 12.97 5.00 -3.14
CA TYR A 253 14.29 4.51 -2.72
C TYR A 253 15.07 3.93 -3.90
N HIS A 254 14.46 3.09 -4.74
CA HIS A 254 15.17 2.51 -5.88
C HIS A 254 15.28 3.49 -7.06
N MET A 255 14.21 4.22 -7.37
CA MET A 255 14.17 5.17 -8.48
C MET A 255 15.23 6.26 -8.37
N PHE A 256 15.37 6.85 -7.18
CA PHE A 256 16.32 7.95 -6.95
C PHE A 256 17.61 7.47 -6.28
N GLY A 257 17.88 6.16 -6.29
CA GLY A 257 19.03 5.54 -5.62
C GLY A 257 20.26 5.36 -6.51
N GLY A 258 20.13 5.62 -7.80
CA GLY A 258 21.18 5.37 -8.79
C GLY A 258 21.42 3.88 -9.09
N GLU A 259 20.59 2.98 -8.54
CA GLU A 259 20.67 1.53 -8.79
C GLU A 259 20.06 1.14 -10.14
N LEU A 260 19.07 1.90 -10.62
CA LEU A 260 18.37 1.65 -11.88
C LEU A 260 19.06 2.37 -13.04
N GLN A 261 19.16 1.68 -14.18
CA GLN A 261 19.75 2.24 -15.39
C GLN A 261 18.76 3.12 -16.14
N ALA A 262 19.09 4.41 -16.28
CA ALA A 262 18.29 5.39 -17.02
C ALA A 262 18.89 5.71 -18.40
N HIS A 263 18.03 6.01 -19.38
CA HIS A 263 18.43 6.46 -20.71
C HIS A 263 19.31 7.72 -20.61
N ARG A 264 20.45 7.72 -21.30
CA ARG A 264 21.42 8.83 -21.23
C ARG A 264 20.81 10.16 -21.68
N SER A 265 19.95 10.13 -22.69
CA SER A 265 19.24 11.30 -23.23
C SER A 265 18.24 11.91 -22.25
N GLU A 266 17.66 11.10 -21.37
CA GLU A 266 16.55 11.49 -20.49
C GLU A 266 17.01 11.94 -19.08
N ARG A 267 18.32 11.92 -18.80
CA ARG A 267 18.85 12.29 -17.46
C ARG A 267 18.47 13.70 -17.01
N GLY A 268 18.24 14.63 -17.94
CA GLY A 268 17.79 15.99 -17.63
C GLY A 268 16.37 16.05 -17.03
N ASN A 269 15.53 15.07 -17.34
CA ASN A 269 14.12 15.03 -16.94
C ASN A 269 13.92 14.43 -15.54
N LEU A 270 14.92 13.71 -15.01
CA LEU A 270 14.83 13.05 -13.71
C LEU A 270 14.62 14.05 -12.55
N ALA A 271 15.35 15.16 -12.52
CA ALA A 271 15.26 16.10 -11.41
C ALA A 271 13.89 16.83 -11.34
N PRO A 272 13.33 17.37 -12.45
CA PRO A 272 11.95 17.86 -12.49
C PRO A 272 10.92 16.79 -12.09
N ALA A 273 11.00 15.57 -12.63
CA ALA A 273 10.07 14.49 -12.32
C ALA A 273 10.15 14.07 -10.84
N GLN A 274 11.36 13.99 -10.28
CA GLN A 274 11.57 13.73 -8.85
C GLN A 274 10.96 14.84 -7.98
N ASN A 275 11.13 16.12 -8.35
CA ASN A 275 10.53 17.23 -7.60
C ASN A 275 8.99 17.16 -7.61
N LEU A 276 8.40 16.84 -8.77
CA LEU A 276 6.96 16.68 -8.92
C LEU A 276 6.45 15.54 -8.04
N PHE A 277 7.08 14.37 -8.16
CA PHE A 277 6.75 13.18 -7.36
C PHE A 277 6.85 13.46 -5.84
N GLU A 278 7.96 14.03 -5.37
CA GLU A 278 8.17 14.31 -3.94
C GLU A 278 7.18 15.38 -3.43
N SER A 279 6.77 16.34 -4.27
CA SER A 279 5.72 17.31 -3.91
C SER A 279 4.35 16.64 -3.78
N GLN A 280 3.99 15.77 -4.72
CA GLN A 280 2.74 15.01 -4.68
C GLN A 280 2.70 14.06 -3.48
N GLN A 281 3.81 13.37 -3.19
CA GLN A 281 3.95 12.49 -2.02
C GLN A 281 3.73 13.25 -0.71
N GLU A 282 4.35 14.44 -0.54
CA GLU A 282 4.16 15.27 0.65
C GLU A 282 2.69 15.71 0.82
N GLN A 283 2.06 16.14 -0.28
CA GLN A 283 0.66 16.54 -0.27
C GLN A 283 -0.25 15.36 0.08
N LEU A 284 0.01 14.18 -0.48
CA LEU A 284 -0.77 12.98 -0.21
C LEU A 284 -0.67 12.58 1.27
N GLU A 285 0.53 12.55 1.84
CA GLU A 285 0.75 12.30 3.27
C GLU A 285 -0.03 13.25 4.16
N ARG A 286 0.05 14.55 3.88
CA ARG A 286 -0.65 15.56 4.65
C ARG A 286 -2.16 15.29 4.71
N HIS A 287 -2.79 15.03 3.56
CA HIS A 287 -4.23 14.80 3.48
C HIS A 287 -4.63 13.43 4.05
N VAL A 288 -3.77 12.41 3.97
CA VAL A 288 -3.97 11.11 4.62
C VAL A 288 -4.05 11.28 6.13
N GLU A 289 -3.14 12.07 6.72
CA GLU A 289 -3.17 12.34 8.16
C GLU A 289 -4.35 13.24 8.57
N GLN A 290 -4.81 14.14 7.69
CA GLN A 290 -6.02 14.95 7.92
C GLN A 290 -7.24 14.05 8.02
N LEU A 291 -7.45 13.18 7.01
CA LEU A 291 -8.59 12.27 7.00
C LEU A 291 -8.56 11.31 8.19
N SER A 292 -7.37 10.77 8.50
CA SER A 292 -7.17 9.92 9.67
C SER A 292 -7.60 10.58 10.96
N LYS A 293 -7.29 11.87 11.14
CA LYS A 293 -7.68 12.64 12.32
C LYS A 293 -9.20 12.77 12.41
N VAL A 294 -9.84 13.18 11.32
CA VAL A 294 -11.28 13.41 11.28
C VAL A 294 -12.05 12.13 11.61
N LEU A 295 -11.62 10.99 11.06
CA LEU A 295 -12.27 9.69 11.28
C LEU A 295 -12.11 9.13 12.71
N VAL A 296 -11.11 9.57 13.47
CA VAL A 296 -10.95 9.16 14.89
C VAL A 296 -11.98 9.84 15.79
N THR A 297 -12.40 11.06 15.47
CA THR A 297 -13.39 11.86 16.23
C THR A 297 -14.68 11.10 16.53
N ASP A 298 -15.30 11.33 17.69
CA ASP A 298 -16.60 10.76 18.05
C ASP A 298 -17.75 11.51 17.34
N ILE A 299 -17.90 11.22 16.04
CA ILE A 299 -18.84 11.89 15.14
C ILE A 299 -20.30 11.72 15.58
N PRO A 300 -20.77 10.53 16.01
CA PRO A 300 -22.15 10.36 16.47
C PRO A 300 -22.53 11.27 17.64
N ALA A 301 -21.59 11.59 18.53
CA ALA A 301 -21.83 12.47 19.68
C ALA A 301 -21.92 13.97 19.33
N LEU A 302 -21.55 14.38 18.11
CA LEU A 302 -21.56 15.78 17.70
C LEU A 302 -22.98 16.33 17.46
N PRO A 303 -23.20 17.65 17.57
CA PRO A 303 -24.43 18.28 17.10
C PRO A 303 -24.63 18.10 15.59
N ASP A 304 -25.88 18.03 15.16
CA ASP A 304 -26.24 17.77 13.75
C ASP A 304 -25.55 18.72 12.75
N GLN A 305 -25.44 20.01 13.08
CA GLN A 305 -24.76 21.01 12.24
C GLN A 305 -23.27 20.71 12.08
N GLU A 306 -22.61 20.21 13.12
CA GLU A 306 -21.19 19.84 13.08
C GLU A 306 -20.99 18.54 12.31
N ILE A 307 -21.91 17.58 12.41
CA ILE A 307 -21.85 16.35 11.60
C ILE A 307 -21.92 16.67 10.10
N VAL A 308 -22.79 17.61 9.71
CA VAL A 308 -22.87 18.04 8.30
C VAL A 308 -21.55 18.67 7.83
N LYS A 309 -20.90 19.49 8.67
CA LYS A 309 -19.58 20.06 8.35
C LYS A 309 -18.51 18.98 8.22
N VAL A 310 -18.47 18.03 9.16
CA VAL A 310 -17.53 16.90 9.12
C VAL A 310 -17.76 16.03 7.89
N LYS A 311 -19.01 15.74 7.53
CA LYS A 311 -19.35 15.01 6.30
C LYS A 311 -18.81 15.74 5.07
N GLN A 312 -19.00 17.05 4.98
CA GLN A 312 -18.46 17.84 3.86
C GLN A 312 -16.92 17.84 3.82
N GLU A 313 -16.27 17.98 4.98
CA GLU A 313 -14.81 17.90 5.10
C GLU A 313 -14.28 16.54 4.63
N VAL A 314 -14.88 15.44 5.11
CA VAL A 314 -14.49 14.07 4.75
C VAL A 314 -14.69 13.81 3.25
N VAL A 315 -15.82 14.21 2.68
CA VAL A 315 -16.06 14.06 1.23
C VAL A 315 -15.06 14.87 0.40
N ASN A 316 -14.68 16.06 0.86
CA ASN A 316 -13.67 16.87 0.19
C ASN A 316 -12.28 16.22 0.28
N LEU A 317 -11.90 15.73 1.46
CA LEU A 317 -10.64 15.02 1.67
C LEU A 317 -10.56 13.74 0.83
N ASP A 318 -11.65 12.98 0.73
CA ASP A 318 -11.74 11.78 -0.10
C ASP A 318 -11.41 12.09 -1.57
N LYS A 319 -12.05 13.11 -2.15
CA LYS A 319 -11.79 13.55 -3.53
C LYS A 319 -10.37 14.06 -3.74
N ILE A 320 -9.82 14.78 -2.76
CA ILE A 320 -8.43 15.26 -2.82
C ILE A 320 -7.46 14.08 -2.83
N LEU A 321 -7.69 13.08 -1.96
CA LEU A 321 -6.88 11.87 -1.89
C LEU A 321 -6.96 11.05 -3.17
N GLU A 322 -8.16 10.87 -3.73
CA GLU A 322 -8.34 10.19 -5.01
C GLU A 322 -7.51 10.85 -6.12
N ARG A 323 -7.64 12.18 -6.26
CA ARG A 323 -6.90 12.96 -7.24
C ARG A 323 -5.39 12.84 -7.04
N LEU A 324 -4.90 13.04 -5.81
CA LEU A 324 -3.47 12.98 -5.51
C LEU A 324 -2.87 11.57 -5.73
N CYS A 325 -3.63 10.51 -5.41
CA CYS A 325 -3.23 9.15 -5.74
C CYS A 325 -3.13 8.96 -7.26
N GLY A 326 -4.14 9.40 -8.03
CA GLY A 326 -4.11 9.34 -9.50
C GLY A 326 -2.92 10.11 -10.09
N GLU A 327 -2.70 11.34 -9.65
CA GLU A 327 -1.56 12.19 -10.08
C GLU A 327 -0.21 11.52 -9.80
N MET A 328 -0.06 10.85 -8.66
CA MET A 328 1.17 10.12 -8.34
C MET A 328 1.37 8.89 -9.23
N TYR A 329 0.30 8.17 -9.57
CA TYR A 329 0.38 7.06 -10.52
C TYR A 329 0.76 7.55 -11.91
N THR A 330 0.13 8.62 -12.39
CA THR A 330 0.48 9.29 -13.66
C THR A 330 1.94 9.76 -13.65
N CYS A 331 2.40 10.41 -12.59
CA CYS A 331 3.80 10.84 -12.49
C CYS A 331 4.77 9.64 -12.54
N ILE A 332 4.43 8.52 -11.89
CA ILE A 332 5.28 7.32 -11.96
C ILE A 332 5.28 6.75 -13.38
N GLN A 333 4.10 6.53 -13.95
CA GLN A 333 3.92 5.85 -15.22
C GLN A 333 4.43 6.65 -16.42
N ASP A 334 4.19 7.96 -16.44
CA ASP A 334 4.40 8.79 -17.63
C ASP A 334 5.68 9.63 -17.54
N GLU A 335 6.16 9.95 -16.33
CA GLU A 335 7.34 10.82 -16.15
C GLU A 335 8.58 10.08 -15.63
N LEU A 336 8.42 9.00 -14.84
CA LEU A 336 9.54 8.33 -14.17
C LEU A 336 9.92 6.99 -14.81
N LEU A 337 8.96 6.09 -15.03
CA LEU A 337 9.25 4.78 -15.63
C LEU A 337 9.80 4.88 -17.06
N PRO A 338 9.37 5.81 -17.94
CA PRO A 338 9.94 5.96 -19.28
C PRO A 338 11.40 6.39 -19.30
N LEU A 339 11.93 6.90 -18.18
CA LEU A 339 13.35 7.24 -18.06
C LEU A 339 14.24 5.99 -17.96
N LEU A 340 13.66 4.84 -17.59
CA LEU A 340 14.38 3.60 -17.35
C LEU A 340 14.64 2.85 -18.66
N THR A 341 15.81 2.22 -18.73
CA THR A 341 16.20 1.38 -19.88
C THR A 341 15.48 0.02 -19.90
N GLU A 342 15.23 -0.54 -18.72
CA GLU A 342 14.39 -1.73 -18.57
C GLU A 342 12.94 -1.30 -18.37
N PRO A 343 12.01 -1.72 -19.25
CA PRO A 343 10.61 -1.37 -19.12
C PRO A 343 10.03 -2.02 -17.87
N MET A 344 9.26 -1.24 -17.13
CA MET A 344 8.53 -1.69 -15.95
C MET A 344 7.12 -1.14 -16.01
N ASP A 345 6.17 -1.89 -15.45
CA ASP A 345 4.76 -1.54 -15.41
C ASP A 345 4.24 -1.53 -13.96
N ILE A 346 3.22 -0.71 -13.74
CA ILE A 346 2.43 -0.67 -12.51
C ILE A 346 0.98 -1.02 -12.82
N ALA A 347 0.25 -1.46 -11.80
CA ALA A 347 -1.19 -1.61 -11.96
C ALA A 347 -1.84 -0.23 -12.12
N ALA A 348 -2.82 -0.14 -13.02
CA ALA A 348 -3.60 1.07 -13.21
C ALA A 348 -4.26 1.51 -11.89
N TYR A 349 -4.35 2.83 -11.68
CA TYR A 349 -5.02 3.37 -10.51
C TYR A 349 -6.51 3.10 -10.57
N THR A 350 -7.05 2.50 -9.51
CA THR A 350 -8.49 2.36 -9.30
C THR A 350 -8.89 3.07 -8.00
N PRO A 351 -9.83 4.03 -8.04
CA PRO A 351 -10.29 4.75 -6.85
C PRO A 351 -10.82 3.82 -5.75
N ASP A 352 -11.57 2.79 -6.15
CA ASP A 352 -12.20 1.81 -5.25
C ASP A 352 -11.25 0.68 -4.80
N GLY A 353 -9.97 0.78 -5.15
CA GLY A 353 -8.95 -0.24 -4.88
C GLY A 353 -9.03 -1.45 -5.82
N PRO A 354 -8.38 -2.58 -5.46
CA PRO A 354 -8.20 -3.72 -6.36
C PRO A 354 -9.53 -4.29 -6.89
N VAL A 355 -9.58 -4.57 -8.20
CA VAL A 355 -10.79 -5.02 -8.87
C VAL A 355 -11.24 -6.37 -8.29
N ARG A 356 -12.53 -6.51 -7.98
CA ARG A 356 -13.08 -7.78 -7.52
C ARG A 356 -12.94 -8.84 -8.61
N ALA A 357 -12.25 -9.93 -8.26
CA ALA A 357 -11.99 -11.03 -9.16
C ALA A 357 -13.29 -11.70 -9.63
N LYS A 358 -13.39 -11.96 -10.94
CA LYS A 358 -14.36 -12.94 -11.47
C LYS A 358 -13.84 -14.33 -11.13
N VAL A 359 -14.64 -15.10 -10.38
CA VAL A 359 -14.27 -16.47 -10.02
C VAL A 359 -14.30 -17.32 -11.28
N PHE A 360 -13.18 -17.97 -11.60
CA PHE A 360 -13.16 -18.99 -12.62
C PHE A 360 -13.96 -20.20 -12.10
N ARG A 361 -15.07 -20.51 -12.77
CA ARG A 361 -15.77 -21.78 -12.58
C ARG A 361 -15.32 -22.67 -13.75
N ALA A 362 -14.58 -23.71 -13.42
CA ALA A 362 -14.24 -24.78 -14.35
C ALA A 362 -15.52 -25.52 -14.75
#